data_AF-A0A2S9FQY1-F1
#
_entry.id   AF-A0A2S9FQY1-F1
#
_cell.length_a   1.000
_cell.length_b   1.000
_cell.length_c   1.000
_cell.angle_alpha   90.00
_cell.angle_beta   90.00
_cell.angle_gamma   90.00
#
_symmetry.space_group_name_H-M   'P 1'
#
loop_
_entity.id
_entity.type
_entity.pdbx_description
1 polymer ?
#
loop_
_entity_poly.entity_id
_entity_poly.type
_entity_poly.pdbx_seq_one_letter_code
_entity_poly.pdbx_strand_id
1 'polypeptide(L)'
;RQDGRPDRLLVCRNSSGDDWIDLRADDVNARFKELVGDEYTIKDLRTWHGTVLAAAAFAAAKEPTSKTRVKKETSAVMKEVAEELGNTPAVARKSYVDPR
;
A
#
# COMPACT_ATOMS: atom_id res chain seq x y z
N ARG A 1 13.28 8.29 29.19
CA ARG A 1 12.10 7.50 28.77
C ARG A 1 10.96 7.89 29.70
N GLN A 2 9.92 8.53 29.20
CA GLN A 2 9.10 9.47 30.00
C GLN A 2 7.62 9.08 29.93
N ASP A 3 7.27 7.81 30.20
CA ASP A 3 5.87 7.29 30.11
C ASP A 3 5.70 5.75 30.32
N GLY A 4 6.77 4.96 30.54
CA GLY A 4 6.64 3.49 30.63
C GLY A 4 6.30 2.81 29.30
N ARG A 5 6.42 3.53 28.18
CA ARG A 5 6.17 3.01 26.84
C ARG A 5 7.23 1.95 26.46
N PRO A 6 6.84 0.81 25.83
CA PRO A 6 7.79 -0.18 25.35
C PRO A 6 8.76 0.43 24.31
N ASP A 7 9.93 -0.19 24.13
CA ASP A 7 10.92 0.23 23.13
C ASP A 7 10.46 0.03 21.67
N ARG A 8 9.31 -0.62 21.47
CA ARG A 8 8.71 -0.83 20.14
C ARG A 8 7.92 0.39 19.69
N LEU A 9 8.01 0.69 18.38
CA LEU A 9 7.35 1.85 17.76
C LEU A 9 5.81 1.72 17.77
N LEU A 10 5.30 0.55 17.38
CA LEU A 10 3.87 0.28 17.22
C LEU A 10 3.29 -0.33 18.50
N VAL A 11 2.60 0.52 19.27
CA VAL A 11 1.93 0.17 20.52
C VAL A 11 0.60 0.92 20.61
N CYS A 12 -0.39 0.36 21.30
CA CYS A 12 -1.65 1.03 21.63
C CYS A 12 -1.94 0.91 23.12
N ARG A 13 -2.85 1.74 23.64
CA ARG A 13 -3.39 1.55 24.98
C ARG A 13 -4.45 0.45 24.95
N ASN A 14 -4.49 -0.37 25.99
CA ASN A 14 -5.58 -1.32 26.19
C ASN A 14 -6.93 -0.58 26.40
N SER A 15 -8.04 -1.32 26.44
CA SER A 15 -9.37 -0.73 26.58
C SER A 15 -9.58 0.07 27.88
N SER A 16 -8.84 -0.26 28.94
CA SER A 16 -8.89 0.45 30.24
C SER A 16 -8.01 1.70 30.28
N GLY A 17 -7.08 1.86 29.32
CA GLY A 17 -6.15 2.98 29.23
C GLY A 17 -4.95 2.92 30.18
N ASP A 18 -4.84 1.88 31.02
CA ASP A 18 -3.85 1.77 32.08
C ASP A 18 -2.54 1.13 31.61
N ASP A 19 -2.59 0.29 30.57
CA ASP A 19 -1.42 -0.44 30.06
C ASP A 19 -1.17 -0.22 28.56
N TRP A 20 0.07 -0.45 28.14
CA TRP A 20 0.51 -0.44 26.75
C TRP A 20 0.57 -1.86 26.20
N ILE A 21 -0.05 -2.07 25.04
CA ILE A 21 -0.03 -3.34 24.31
C ILE A 21 0.77 -3.17 23.03
N ASP A 22 1.63 -4.15 22.76
CA ASP A 22 2.34 -4.30 21.51
C ASP A 22 1.38 -4.59 20.35
N LEU A 23 1.45 -3.78 19.28
CA LEU A 23 0.74 -4.09 18.04
C LEU A 23 1.57 -5.05 17.17
N ARG A 24 0.93 -6.13 16.74
CA ARG A 24 1.48 -7.16 15.85
C ARG A 24 0.72 -7.16 14.52
N ALA A 25 1.33 -7.80 13.52
CA ALA A 25 0.73 -7.92 12.20
C ALA A 25 -0.63 -8.63 12.22
N ASP A 26 -0.80 -9.61 13.13
CA ASP A 26 -2.06 -10.35 13.28
C ASP A 26 -3.19 -9.47 13.80
N ASP A 27 -2.88 -8.55 14.73
CA ASP A 27 -3.87 -7.60 15.27
C ASP A 27 -4.40 -6.69 14.16
N VAL A 28 -3.51 -6.17 13.32
CA VAL A 28 -3.91 -5.32 12.19
C VAL A 28 -4.72 -6.13 11.18
N ASN A 29 -4.32 -7.38 10.88
CA ASN A 29 -5.03 -8.22 9.91
C ASN A 29 -6.44 -8.59 10.40
N ALA A 30 -6.58 -8.92 11.70
CA ALA A 30 -7.87 -9.18 12.31
C ALA A 30 -8.79 -7.96 12.15
N ARG A 31 -8.30 -6.76 12.52
CA ARG A 31 -9.10 -5.54 12.38
C ARG A 31 -9.41 -5.21 10.92
N PHE A 32 -8.50 -5.48 10.00
CA PHE A 32 -8.75 -5.26 8.57
C PHE A 32 -9.89 -6.15 8.06
N LYS A 33 -9.87 -7.44 8.39
CA LYS A 33 -10.92 -8.39 8.01
C LYS A 33 -12.30 -8.01 8.55
N GLU A 34 -12.37 -7.52 9.79
CA GLU A 34 -13.62 -6.99 10.36
C GLU A 34 -14.21 -5.84 9.53
N LEU A 35 -13.36 -5.05 8.85
CA LEU A 35 -13.78 -3.89 8.06
C LEU A 35 -14.12 -4.23 6.60
N VAL A 36 -13.40 -5.17 5.99
CA VAL A 36 -13.49 -5.42 4.55
C VAL A 36 -13.97 -6.82 4.14
N GLY A 37 -14.08 -7.75 5.10
CA GLY A 37 -14.40 -9.16 4.84
C GLY A 37 -13.22 -10.10 5.02
N ASP A 38 -13.51 -11.36 5.36
CA ASP A 38 -12.52 -12.38 5.70
C ASP A 38 -11.73 -12.90 4.50
N GLU A 39 -12.22 -12.67 3.27
CA GLU A 39 -11.52 -13.07 2.04
C GLU A 39 -10.32 -12.18 1.69
N TYR A 40 -10.18 -11.03 2.37
CA TYR A 40 -9.11 -10.08 2.12
C TYR A 40 -8.12 -10.03 3.29
N THR A 41 -6.91 -9.59 2.99
CA THR A 41 -5.80 -9.42 3.93
C THR A 41 -5.14 -8.06 3.74
N ILE A 42 -4.30 -7.63 4.69
CA ILE A 42 -3.51 -6.41 4.53
C ILE A 42 -2.61 -6.46 3.29
N LYS A 43 -2.26 -7.64 2.79
CA LYS A 43 -1.46 -7.75 1.56
C LYS A 43 -2.22 -7.20 0.35
N ASP A 44 -3.55 -7.34 0.32
CA ASP A 44 -4.40 -6.87 -0.77
C ASP A 44 -4.50 -5.34 -0.81
N LEU A 45 -4.27 -4.66 0.32
CA LEU A 45 -4.10 -3.20 0.32
C LEU A 45 -2.95 -2.75 -0.57
N ARG A 46 -1.86 -3.54 -0.69
CA ARG A 46 -0.71 -3.15 -1.53
C ARG A 46 -1.04 -3.22 -3.02
N THR A 47 -1.87 -4.17 -3.44
CA THR A 47 -2.30 -4.30 -4.84
C THR A 47 -3.38 -3.27 -5.17
N TRP A 48 -4.32 -3.02 -4.26
CA TRP A 48 -5.27 -1.92 -4.39
C TRP A 48 -4.54 -0.57 -4.48
N HIS A 49 -3.61 -0.30 -3.57
CA HIS A 49 -2.88 0.96 -3.52
C HIS A 49 -2.00 1.15 -4.77
N GLY A 50 -1.29 0.12 -5.23
CA GLY A 50 -0.51 0.18 -6.47
C GLY A 50 -1.38 0.52 -7.68
N THR A 51 -2.57 -0.07 -7.77
CA THR A 51 -3.53 0.22 -8.85
C THR A 51 -4.08 1.65 -8.77
N VAL A 52 -4.42 2.13 -7.57
CA VAL A 52 -4.89 3.51 -7.35
C VAL A 52 -3.81 4.53 -7.72
N LEU A 53 -2.56 4.31 -7.30
CA LEU A 53 -1.43 5.16 -7.68
C LEU A 53 -1.24 5.20 -9.20
N ALA A 54 -1.27 4.04 -9.85
CA ALA A 54 -1.16 3.96 -11.30
C ALA A 54 -2.28 4.73 -12.01
N ALA A 55 -3.53 4.54 -11.58
CA ALA A 55 -4.69 5.23 -12.14
C ALA A 55 -4.59 6.76 -11.97
N ALA A 56 -4.17 7.22 -10.79
CA ALA A 56 -3.97 8.64 -10.52
C ALA A 56 -2.85 9.23 -11.40
N ALA A 57 -1.72 8.54 -11.53
CA ALA A 57 -0.60 8.97 -12.36
C ALA A 57 -0.97 9.00 -13.86
N PHE A 58 -1.72 8.01 -14.35
CA PHE A 58 -2.24 8.05 -15.72
C PHE A 58 -3.23 9.19 -15.95
N ALA A 59 -4.10 9.48 -14.98
CA ALA A 59 -5.05 10.60 -15.08
C ALA A 59 -4.34 11.96 -15.11
N ALA A 60 -3.19 12.09 -14.45
CA ALA A 60 -2.37 13.30 -14.47
C ALA A 60 -1.47 13.41 -15.72
N ALA A 61 -1.18 12.28 -16.39
CA ALA A 61 -0.33 12.24 -17.57
C ALA A 61 -1.01 12.87 -18.79
N LYS A 62 -0.21 13.38 -19.72
CA LYS A 62 -0.74 13.86 -21.01
C LYS A 62 -1.23 12.67 -21.83
N GLU A 63 -2.41 12.82 -22.43
CA GLU A 63 -2.97 11.79 -23.30
C GLU A 63 -1.98 11.42 -24.41
N PRO A 64 -1.54 10.15 -24.49
CA PRO A 64 -0.51 9.75 -25.43
C PRO A 64 -1.07 9.65 -26.85
N THR A 65 -0.46 10.39 -27.79
CA THR A 65 -0.90 10.44 -29.20
C THR A 65 -0.29 9.35 -30.09
N SER A 66 0.51 8.43 -29.54
CA SER A 66 1.15 7.36 -30.32
C SER A 66 1.51 6.15 -29.47
N LYS A 67 1.68 4.98 -30.10
CA LYS A 67 2.10 3.74 -29.42
C LYS A 67 3.43 3.90 -28.66
N THR A 68 4.37 4.70 -29.19
CA THR A 68 5.64 4.98 -28.52
C THR A 68 5.43 5.83 -27.27
N ARG A 69 4.54 6.84 -27.34
CA ARG A 69 4.18 7.64 -26.17
C ARG A 69 3.47 6.80 -25.12
N VAL A 70 2.52 5.95 -25.49
CA VAL A 70 1.85 5.01 -24.56
C VAL A 70 2.89 4.21 -23.78
N LYS A 71 3.85 3.56 -24.46
CA LYS A 71 4.90 2.78 -23.80
C LYS A 71 5.77 3.64 -22.86
N LYS A 72 6.07 4.87 -23.25
CA LYS A 72 6.87 5.81 -22.43
C LYS A 72 6.10 6.20 -21.16
N GLU A 73 4.85 6.61 -21.29
CA GLU A 73 4.01 6.99 -20.14
C GLU A 73 3.77 5.80 -19.22
N THR A 74 3.45 4.61 -19.76
CA THR A 74 3.35 3.39 -18.94
C THR A 74 4.64 3.11 -18.18
N SER A 75 5.81 3.23 -18.83
CA SER A 75 7.10 3.01 -18.16
C SER A 75 7.36 4.03 -17.06
N ALA A 76 6.96 5.29 -17.25
CA ALA A 76 7.07 6.34 -16.24
C ALA A 76 6.17 6.04 -15.03
N VAL A 77 4.89 5.73 -15.25
CA VAL A 77 3.94 5.39 -14.19
C VAL A 77 4.41 4.16 -13.39
N MET A 78 4.90 3.11 -14.06
CA MET A 78 5.39 1.93 -13.34
C MET A 78 6.65 2.21 -12.51
N LYS A 79 7.44 3.24 -12.84
CA LYS A 79 8.57 3.66 -12.01
C LYS A 79 8.11 4.38 -10.75
N GLU A 80 7.18 5.31 -10.90
CA GLU A 80 6.60 6.06 -9.79
C GLU A 80 5.93 5.11 -8.78
N VAL A 81 5.06 4.21 -9.25
CA VAL A 81 4.42 3.21 -8.39
C VAL A 81 5.45 2.29 -7.71
N ALA A 82 6.52 1.93 -8.42
CA ALA A 82 7.56 1.08 -7.85
C ALA A 82 8.37 1.78 -6.76
N GLU A 83 8.68 3.06 -6.94
CA GLU A 83 9.34 3.91 -5.94
C GLU A 83 8.49 4.00 -4.66
N GLU A 84 7.19 4.29 -4.79
CA GLU A 84 6.26 4.36 -3.65
C GLU A 84 6.11 3.02 -2.92
N LEU A 85 6.04 1.91 -3.65
CA LEU A 85 5.87 0.58 -3.05
C LEU A 85 7.18 -0.05 -2.55
N GLY A 86 8.33 0.55 -2.83
CA GLY A 86 9.65 0.00 -2.53
C GLY A 86 10.00 -1.26 -3.35
N ASN A 87 9.57 -1.32 -4.61
CA ASN A 87 9.75 -2.46 -5.51
C ASN A 87 10.50 -2.06 -6.80
N THR A 88 10.76 -3.02 -7.69
CA THR A 88 11.18 -2.71 -9.06
C THR A 88 9.97 -2.43 -9.96
N PRO A 89 10.11 -1.65 -11.05
CA PRO A 89 9.02 -1.38 -11.99
C PRO A 89 8.39 -2.66 -12.59
N ALA A 90 9.20 -3.70 -12.80
CA ALA A 90 8.73 -4.98 -13.28
C ALA A 90 7.84 -5.69 -12.24
N VAL A 91 8.20 -5.63 -10.97
CA VAL A 91 7.42 -6.22 -9.86
C VAL A 91 6.14 -5.43 -9.63
N ALA A 92 6.20 -4.08 -9.62
CA ALA A 92 5.02 -3.23 -9.51
C ALA A 92 3.99 -3.57 -10.61
N ARG A 93 4.43 -3.59 -11.87
CA ARG A 93 3.57 -3.89 -13.02
C ARG A 93 2.97 -5.30 -13.00
N LYS A 94 3.73 -6.30 -12.56
CA LYS A 94 3.31 -7.71 -12.63
C LYS A 94 2.42 -8.12 -11.44
N SER A 95 2.63 -7.51 -10.28
CA SER A 95 2.11 -8.04 -9.02
C SER A 95 1.27 -7.04 -8.22
N TYR A 96 1.32 -5.75 -8.52
CA TYR A 96 0.67 -4.72 -7.70
C TYR A 96 -0.25 -3.77 -8.46
N VAL A 97 -0.17 -3.71 -9.79
CA VAL A 97 -1.07 -2.90 -10.61
C VAL A 97 -1.99 -3.84 -11.40
N ASP A 98 -3.31 -3.66 -11.28
CA ASP A 98 -4.26 -4.36 -12.15
C ASP A 98 -4.03 -3.92 -13.61
N PRO A 99 -3.92 -4.87 -14.55
CA PRO A 99 -3.64 -4.55 -15.96
C PRO A 99 -4.83 -3.97 -16.74
N ARG A 100 -6.04 -3.92 -16.16
CA ARG A 100 -7.26 -3.37 -16.78
C ARG A 100 -7.39 -1.87 -16.56
#